data_AF-A0A1I4ZE68-F1
#
_entry.id   AF-A0A1I4ZE68-F1
#
_cell.length_a   1.000
_cell.length_b   1.000
_cell.length_c   1.000
_cell.angle_alpha   90.00
_cell.angle_beta   90.00
_cell.angle_gamma   90.00
#
_symmetry.space_group_name_H-M   'P 1'
#
loop_
_entity.id
_entity.type
_entity.pdbx_description
1 polymer ?
#
loop_
_entity_poly.entity_id
_entity_poly.type
_entity_poly.pdbx_seq_one_letter_code
_entity_poly.pdbx_strand_id
1 'polypeptide(L)'
;MEIDSLKQMLIELAKFWRKQSVMTSSKSKQEIEEFQKNNGLHLPDDFVEFYSQLNGMETLYPNETDEEGFLLYPLEAILPLSCEFQDSELKNKERFFLFAEYMHKSWWYGVEVINDKDYIIGIIPEKDFFKPITNSLIDFIKLYMDNSPKLYDY
;
A
#
# COMPACT_ATOMS: atom_id res chain seq x y z
N MET A 1 -6.33 13.91 -11.53
CA MET A 1 -7.17 13.46 -10.39
C MET A 1 -7.02 14.51 -9.31
N GLU A 2 -8.11 15.07 -8.80
CA GLU A 2 -8.03 16.24 -7.90
C GLU A 2 -7.54 15.81 -6.51
N ILE A 3 -6.51 16.49 -5.98
CA ILE A 3 -5.96 16.29 -4.64
C ILE A 3 -7.08 16.31 -3.57
N ASP A 4 -8.13 17.10 -3.80
CA ASP A 4 -9.29 17.19 -2.92
C ASP A 4 -10.07 15.87 -2.83
N SER A 5 -10.15 15.10 -3.93
CA SER A 5 -10.77 13.77 -3.92
C SER A 5 -9.98 12.76 -3.09
N LEU A 6 -8.65 12.84 -3.11
CA LEU A 6 -7.81 11.95 -2.30
C LEU A 6 -7.99 12.28 -0.82
N LYS A 7 -7.88 13.56 -0.44
CA LYS A 7 -8.05 14.00 0.94
C LYS A 7 -9.40 13.57 1.54
N GLN A 8 -10.48 13.73 0.77
CA GLN A 8 -11.79 13.26 1.22
C GLN A 8 -11.82 11.73 1.41
N MET A 9 -11.18 10.97 0.52
CA MET A 9 -11.07 9.52 0.64
C MET A 9 -10.28 9.10 1.89
N LEU A 10 -9.17 9.79 2.19
CA LEU A 10 -8.37 9.53 3.39
C LEU A 10 -9.16 9.83 4.68
N ILE A 11 -10.00 10.87 4.69
CA ILE A 11 -10.89 11.14 5.82
C ILE A 11 -11.87 9.98 6.05
N GLU A 12 -12.44 9.42 4.99
CA GLU A 12 -13.34 8.26 5.11
C GLU A 12 -12.59 6.99 5.54
N LEU A 13 -11.38 6.75 5.02
CA LEU A 13 -10.52 5.66 5.44
C LEU A 13 -10.16 5.75 6.93
N ALA A 14 -9.79 6.93 7.43
CA ALA A 14 -9.49 7.14 8.84
C ALA A 14 -10.71 6.84 9.74
N LYS A 15 -11.92 7.22 9.30
CA LYS A 15 -13.17 6.87 10.01
C LYS A 15 -13.43 5.36 9.98
N PHE A 16 -13.16 4.71 8.85
CA PHE A 16 -13.32 3.27 8.68
C PHE A 16 -12.40 2.51 9.65
N TRP A 17 -11.11 2.83 9.68
CA TRP A 17 -10.14 2.26 10.62
C TRP A 17 -10.48 2.52 12.08
N ARG A 18 -10.88 3.75 12.42
CA ARG A 18 -11.26 4.09 13.79
C ARG A 18 -12.42 3.24 14.32
N LYS A 19 -13.39 2.85 13.47
CA LYS A 19 -14.50 1.97 13.87
C LYS A 19 -14.01 0.58 14.27
N GLN A 20 -12.90 0.14 13.69
CA GLN A 20 -12.24 -1.14 13.96
C GLN A 20 -11.13 -1.03 15.01
N SER A 21 -11.02 0.11 15.70
CA SER A 21 -9.96 0.40 16.67
C SER A 21 -8.54 0.36 16.09
N VAL A 22 -8.40 0.52 14.76
CA VAL A 22 -7.11 0.66 14.10
C VAL A 22 -6.60 2.09 14.31
N MET A 23 -5.41 2.19 14.87
CA MET A 23 -4.71 3.46 15.12
C MET A 23 -3.76 3.77 13.96
N THR A 24 -3.74 5.04 13.58
CA THR A 24 -2.85 5.58 12.53
C THR A 24 -2.29 6.91 13.01
N SER A 25 -1.07 7.23 12.58
CA SER A 25 -0.47 8.56 12.71
C SER A 25 -0.30 9.20 11.34
N SER A 26 0.42 10.31 11.27
CA SER A 26 0.82 11.00 10.04
C SER A 26 2.34 11.11 10.00
N LYS A 27 2.94 11.03 8.82
CA LYS A 27 4.38 11.28 8.63
C LYS A 27 4.65 12.68 8.11
N SER A 28 5.70 13.30 8.63
CA SER A 28 6.19 14.56 8.06
C SER A 28 6.79 14.31 6.67
N LYS A 29 6.81 15.35 5.83
CA LYS A 29 7.47 15.28 4.52
C LYS A 29 8.94 14.86 4.64
N GLN A 30 9.63 15.35 5.66
CA GLN A 30 11.02 15.01 5.91
C GLN A 30 11.18 13.51 6.22
N GLU A 31 10.32 12.93 7.06
CA GLU A 31 10.36 11.47 7.33
C GLU A 31 10.13 10.65 6.06
N ILE A 32 9.21 11.08 5.19
CA ILE A 32 8.92 10.39 3.92
C ILE A 32 10.10 10.52 2.94
N GLU A 33 10.72 11.69 2.84
CA GLU A 33 11.90 11.92 2.02
C GLU A 33 13.11 11.11 2.50
N GLU A 34 13.34 11.06 3.81
CA GLU A 34 14.39 10.26 4.43
C GLU A 34 14.16 8.76 4.20
N PHE A 35 12.93 8.29 4.35
CA PHE A 35 12.55 6.91 4.05
C PHE A 35 12.87 6.53 2.61
N GLN A 36 12.41 7.33 1.63
CA GLN A 36 12.64 7.09 0.21
C GLN A 36 14.13 7.04 -0.11
N LYS A 37 14.91 7.98 0.43
CA LYS A 37 16.36 8.04 0.24
C LYS A 37 17.08 6.82 0.84
N ASN A 38 16.73 6.44 2.07
CA ASN A 38 17.41 5.36 2.79
C ASN A 38 17.11 3.98 2.19
N ASN A 39 15.93 3.79 1.60
CA ASN A 39 15.51 2.53 1.01
C ASN A 39 15.69 2.46 -0.52
N GLY A 40 16.14 3.55 -1.15
CA GLY A 40 16.27 3.63 -2.62
C GLY A 40 14.92 3.48 -3.33
N LEU A 41 13.83 3.89 -2.69
CA LEU A 41 12.47 3.82 -3.20
C LEU A 41 11.99 5.20 -3.62
N HIS A 42 11.15 5.24 -4.66
CA HIS A 42 10.43 6.44 -5.05
C HIS A 42 8.93 6.16 -4.98
N LEU A 43 8.24 6.83 -4.07
CA LEU A 43 6.81 6.71 -3.89
C LEU A 43 6.08 7.67 -4.84
N PRO A 44 4.99 7.23 -5.49
CA PRO A 44 4.13 8.14 -6.24
C PRO A 44 3.55 9.26 -5.34
N ASP A 45 3.24 10.41 -5.94
CA ASP A 45 2.78 11.62 -5.21
C ASP A 45 1.56 11.37 -4.30
N ASP A 46 0.62 10.52 -4.73
CA ASP A 46 -0.57 10.19 -3.94
C ASP A 46 -0.26 9.25 -2.77
N PHE A 47 0.77 8.40 -2.87
CA PHE A 47 1.30 7.65 -1.74
C PHE A 47 2.02 8.58 -0.75
N VAL A 48 2.76 9.58 -1.23
CA VAL A 48 3.36 10.60 -0.34
C VAL A 48 2.27 11.36 0.42
N GLU A 49 1.20 11.78 -0.25
CA GLU A 49 0.05 12.42 0.42
C GLU A 49 -0.62 11.44 1.41
N PHE A 50 -0.82 10.18 1.03
CA PHE A 50 -1.35 9.14 1.91
C PHE A 50 -0.56 9.06 3.21
N TYR A 51 0.75 8.81 3.15
CA TYR A 51 1.59 8.70 4.35
C TYR A 51 1.68 10.00 5.14
N SER A 52 1.53 11.16 4.48
CA SER A 52 1.50 12.46 5.15
C SER A 52 0.24 12.70 5.99
N GLN A 53 -0.83 11.95 5.74
CA GLN A 53 -2.10 12.04 6.47
C GLN A 53 -2.35 10.80 7.35
N LEU A 54 -1.99 9.61 6.84
CA LEU A 54 -2.24 8.30 7.40
C LEU A 54 -1.04 7.37 7.16
N ASN A 55 -0.35 6.99 8.23
CA ASN A 55 0.80 6.11 8.20
C ASN A 55 0.41 4.62 8.20
N GLY A 56 -0.53 4.20 7.36
CA GLY A 56 -1.01 2.81 7.37
C GLY A 56 -1.53 2.36 8.75
N MET A 57 -1.39 1.07 9.05
CA MET A 57 -1.77 0.46 10.33
C MET A 57 -0.52 0.23 11.19
N GLU A 58 -0.34 1.05 12.22
CA GLU A 58 0.93 1.06 12.99
C GLU A 58 1.06 -0.07 14.01
N THR A 59 -0.07 -0.70 14.38
CA THR A 59 -0.04 -1.85 15.29
C THR A 59 0.33 -3.08 14.49
N LEU A 60 1.63 -3.36 14.41
CA LEU A 60 2.14 -4.66 13.95
C LEU A 60 2.06 -5.66 15.11
N TYR A 61 1.89 -6.95 14.83
CA TYR A 61 1.79 -8.13 15.72
C TYR A 61 1.37 -7.91 17.19
N PRO A 62 0.32 -8.58 17.73
CA PRO A 62 -0.48 -9.67 17.12
C PRO A 62 -1.80 -9.21 16.48
N ASN A 63 -2.10 -7.91 16.51
CA ASN A 63 -3.35 -7.32 15.99
C ASN A 63 -3.09 -6.51 14.72
N GLU A 64 -2.39 -7.13 13.77
CA GLU A 64 -1.82 -6.45 12.59
C GLU A 64 -2.85 -6.15 11.52
N THR A 65 -3.95 -6.90 11.53
CA THR A 65 -4.97 -6.79 10.48
C THR A 65 -6.23 -6.13 11.00
N ASP A 66 -6.96 -5.54 10.07
CA ASP A 66 -8.35 -5.15 10.27
C ASP A 66 -9.28 -6.38 10.34
N GLU A 67 -10.59 -6.13 10.49
CA GLU A 67 -11.62 -7.18 10.55
C GLU A 67 -11.69 -8.05 9.28
N GLU A 68 -11.21 -7.53 8.16
CA GLU A 68 -11.20 -8.21 6.86
C GLU A 68 -9.87 -8.96 6.60
N GLY A 69 -8.90 -8.87 7.50
CA GLY A 69 -7.61 -9.55 7.38
C GLY A 69 -6.57 -8.77 6.57
N PHE A 70 -6.79 -7.49 6.28
CA PHE A 70 -5.81 -6.63 5.62
C PHE A 70 -4.88 -5.96 6.63
N LEU A 71 -3.61 -5.89 6.28
CA LEU A 71 -2.64 -5.01 6.89
C LEU A 71 -2.14 -4.04 5.80
N LEU A 72 -2.54 -2.77 5.90
CA LEU A 72 -1.93 -1.70 5.10
C LEU A 72 -0.66 -1.21 5.82
N TYR A 73 0.49 -1.38 5.19
CA TYR A 73 1.77 -1.16 5.84
C TYR A 73 1.95 0.31 6.23
N PRO A 74 2.46 0.57 7.46
CA PRO A 74 3.05 1.86 7.77
C PRO A 74 4.27 2.10 6.88
N LEU A 75 4.67 3.36 6.72
CA LEU A 75 5.78 3.76 5.86
C LEU A 75 7.04 2.92 6.13
N GLU A 76 7.34 2.68 7.40
CA GLU A 76 8.50 1.91 7.85
C GLU A 76 8.47 0.43 7.47
N ALA A 77 7.29 -0.11 7.15
CA ALA A 77 7.09 -1.49 6.76
C ALA A 77 6.88 -1.65 5.26
N ILE A 78 6.97 -0.59 4.46
CA ILE A 78 7.05 -0.73 2.99
C ILE A 78 8.38 -1.39 2.63
N LEU A 79 8.31 -2.37 1.73
CA LEU A 79 9.47 -3.18 1.33
C LEU A 79 9.58 -3.19 -0.19
N PRO A 80 10.79 -3.07 -0.78
CA PRO A 80 11.00 -3.47 -2.16
C PRO A 80 10.61 -4.94 -2.37
N LEU A 81 10.02 -5.28 -3.52
CA LEU A 81 9.64 -6.65 -3.83
C LEU A 81 10.83 -7.62 -3.73
N SER A 82 12.02 -7.16 -4.10
CA SER A 82 13.26 -7.94 -4.03
C SER A 82 13.67 -8.33 -2.61
N CYS A 83 13.17 -7.67 -1.57
CA CYS A 83 13.42 -8.06 -0.19
C CYS A 83 12.64 -9.32 0.20
N GLU A 84 11.38 -9.44 -0.24
CA GLU A 84 10.54 -10.61 0.03
C GLU A 84 10.80 -11.74 -0.99
N PHE A 85 11.03 -11.39 -2.26
CA PHE A 85 11.21 -12.34 -3.36
C PHE A 85 12.50 -12.07 -4.15
N GLN A 86 13.64 -12.41 -3.52
CA GLN A 86 14.96 -12.21 -4.12
C GLN A 86 15.09 -12.91 -5.49
N ASP A 87 14.59 -14.15 -5.58
CA ASP A 87 14.63 -15.01 -6.77
C ASP A 87 13.40 -14.87 -7.67
N SER A 88 12.70 -13.72 -7.61
CA SER A 88 11.61 -13.42 -8.54
C SER A 88 12.11 -13.25 -9.97
N GLU A 89 11.36 -13.82 -10.92
CA GLU A 89 11.50 -13.67 -12.37
C GLU A 89 10.56 -12.60 -12.94
N LEU A 90 9.81 -11.87 -12.10
CA LEU A 90 8.99 -10.75 -12.55
C LEU A 90 9.86 -9.71 -13.27
N LYS A 91 9.38 -9.29 -14.44
CA LYS A 91 9.98 -8.20 -15.18
C LYS A 91 9.87 -6.93 -14.34
N ASN A 92 10.92 -6.10 -14.38
CA ASN A 92 11.00 -4.83 -13.66
C ASN A 92 10.85 -4.95 -12.13
N LYS A 93 11.18 -6.09 -11.51
CA LYS A 93 11.01 -6.30 -10.05
C LYS A 93 11.63 -5.23 -9.16
N GLU A 94 12.65 -4.54 -9.66
CA GLU A 94 13.30 -3.39 -9.01
C GLU A 94 12.41 -2.15 -8.88
N ARG A 95 11.30 -2.10 -9.63
CA ARG A 95 10.31 -1.02 -9.60
C ARG A 95 9.09 -1.32 -8.73
N PHE A 96 9.11 -2.47 -8.05
CA PHE A 96 8.02 -2.90 -7.20
C PHE A 96 8.30 -2.61 -5.73
N PHE A 97 7.29 -2.12 -5.03
CA PHE A 97 7.25 -2.13 -3.58
C PHE A 97 5.93 -2.72 -3.08
N LEU A 98 5.98 -3.38 -1.93
CA LEU A 98 4.84 -3.96 -1.22
C LEU A 98 4.35 -2.94 -0.20
N PHE A 99 3.04 -2.68 -0.18
CA PHE A 99 2.43 -1.68 0.70
C PHE A 99 1.25 -2.21 1.52
N ALA A 100 0.80 -3.44 1.23
CA ALA A 100 -0.20 -4.11 2.05
C ALA A 100 -0.08 -5.64 1.89
N GLU A 101 -0.65 -6.36 2.84
CA GLU A 101 -0.81 -7.82 2.78
C GLU A 101 -2.20 -8.26 3.25
N TYR A 102 -2.55 -9.49 2.88
CA TYR A 102 -3.79 -10.15 3.27
C TYR A 102 -3.51 -11.43 4.06
N MET A 103 -4.22 -11.62 5.17
CA MET A 103 -4.17 -12.79 6.05
C MET A 103 -2.75 -13.30 6.33
N HIS A 104 -1.93 -12.47 6.96
CA HIS A 104 -0.53 -12.77 7.32
C HIS A 104 0.25 -13.37 6.16
N LYS A 105 0.43 -12.57 5.10
CA LYS A 105 1.19 -12.96 3.89
C LYS A 105 0.60 -14.13 3.09
N SER A 106 -0.73 -14.28 3.07
CA SER A 106 -1.40 -15.17 2.10
C SER A 106 -1.23 -14.64 0.67
N TRP A 107 -1.27 -13.33 0.50
CA TRP A 107 -0.73 -12.61 -0.66
C TRP A 107 -0.43 -11.15 -0.29
N TRP A 108 0.26 -10.45 -1.19
CA TRP A 108 0.62 -9.05 -1.04
C TRP A 108 -0.09 -8.18 -2.09
N TYR A 109 -0.18 -6.90 -1.78
CA TYR A 109 -0.49 -5.85 -2.75
C TYR A 109 0.78 -5.04 -3.01
N GLY A 110 1.16 -5.02 -4.28
CA GLY A 110 2.35 -4.32 -4.75
C GLY A 110 2.00 -3.17 -5.70
N VAL A 111 2.91 -2.21 -5.77
CA VAL A 111 2.90 -1.11 -6.74
C VAL A 111 4.05 -1.33 -7.71
N GLU A 112 3.77 -1.46 -9.01
CA GLU A 112 4.77 -1.30 -10.06
C GLU A 112 4.85 0.19 -10.45
N VAL A 113 5.98 0.84 -10.18
CA VAL A 113 6.22 2.21 -10.61
C VAL A 113 6.69 2.21 -12.07
N ILE A 114 5.87 2.75 -12.97
CA ILE A 114 6.20 2.82 -14.40
C ILE A 114 7.09 4.04 -14.68
N ASN A 115 6.71 5.19 -14.12
CA ASN A 115 7.42 6.47 -14.17
C ASN A 115 6.93 7.38 -13.01
N ASP A 116 7.39 8.63 -12.98
CA ASP A 116 7.07 9.61 -11.93
C ASP A 116 5.56 9.90 -11.76
N LYS A 117 4.72 9.55 -12.74
CA LYS A 117 3.28 9.83 -12.77
C LYS A 117 2.40 8.60 -12.85
N ASP A 118 2.91 7.51 -13.43
CA ASP A 118 2.15 6.32 -13.72
C ASP A 118 2.65 5.14 -12.88
N TYR A 119 1.71 4.43 -12.28
CA TYR A 119 1.96 3.19 -11.56
C TYR A 119 0.77 2.24 -11.70
N ILE A 120 0.98 0.97 -11.30
CA ILE A 120 -0.05 -0.05 -11.25
C ILE A 120 -0.04 -0.68 -9.87
N ILE A 121 -1.20 -0.76 -9.24
CA ILE A 121 -1.44 -1.59 -8.04
C ILE A 121 -1.96 -2.94 -8.49
N GLY A 122 -1.40 -4.01 -7.93
CA GLY A 122 -1.78 -5.40 -8.26
C GLY A 122 -1.59 -6.37 -7.10
N ILE A 123 -2.16 -7.56 -7.29
CA ILE A 123 -2.04 -8.69 -6.36
C ILE A 123 -0.79 -9.49 -6.71
N ILE A 124 -0.01 -9.84 -5.69
CA ILE A 124 1.18 -10.68 -5.76
C ILE A 124 0.95 -11.86 -4.82
N PRO A 125 0.38 -12.98 -5.29
CA PRO A 125 0.14 -14.18 -4.49
C PRO A 125 1.40 -15.03 -4.31
N GLU A 126 2.33 -14.92 -5.25
CA GLU A 126 3.60 -15.63 -5.24
C GLU A 126 4.66 -14.87 -6.01
N LYS A 127 5.92 -15.28 -5.85
CA LYS A 127 7.11 -14.53 -6.28
C LYS A 127 7.16 -14.12 -7.76
N ASP A 128 6.52 -14.86 -8.65
CA ASP A 128 6.63 -14.67 -10.11
C ASP A 128 5.31 -14.18 -10.74
N PHE A 129 4.33 -13.78 -9.93
CA PHE A 129 3.01 -13.40 -10.38
C PHE A 129 2.63 -11.98 -9.94
N PHE A 130 2.11 -11.21 -10.89
CA PHE A 130 1.54 -9.89 -10.64
C PHE A 130 0.27 -9.72 -11.47
N LYS A 131 -0.86 -9.50 -10.80
CA LYS A 131 -2.14 -9.21 -11.47
C LYS A 131 -2.57 -7.78 -11.20
N PRO A 132 -2.52 -6.90 -12.21
CA PRO A 132 -3.02 -5.54 -12.10
C PRO A 132 -4.48 -5.49 -11.66
N ILE A 133 -4.79 -4.66 -10.66
CA ILE A 133 -6.17 -4.40 -10.22
C ILE A 133 -6.59 -2.94 -10.41
N THR A 134 -5.68 -1.98 -10.29
CA THR A 134 -5.97 -0.57 -10.50
C THR A 134 -4.69 0.21 -10.78
N ASN A 135 -4.81 1.45 -11.24
CA ASN A 135 -3.72 2.43 -11.40
C ASN A 135 -3.98 3.70 -10.56
N SER A 136 -4.80 3.57 -9.52
CA SER A 136 -5.19 4.66 -8.63
C SER A 136 -5.31 4.17 -7.19
N LEU A 137 -4.63 4.86 -6.28
CA LEU A 137 -4.68 4.63 -4.84
C LEU A 137 -6.08 4.93 -4.30
N ILE A 138 -6.75 5.96 -4.81
CA ILE A 138 -8.15 6.24 -4.44
C ILE A 138 -9.04 5.04 -4.76
N ASP A 139 -8.89 4.46 -5.96
CA ASP A 139 -9.69 3.32 -6.35
C ASP A 139 -9.32 2.07 -5.56
N PHE A 140 -8.04 1.88 -5.23
CA PHE A 140 -7.64 0.81 -4.31
C PHE A 140 -8.32 0.96 -2.93
N ILE A 141 -8.29 2.15 -2.34
CA ILE A 141 -8.91 2.43 -1.03
C ILE A 141 -10.42 2.18 -1.08
N LYS A 142 -11.10 2.56 -2.17
CA LYS A 142 -12.52 2.23 -2.36
C LYS A 142 -12.74 0.73 -2.41
N LEU A 143 -11.98 0.01 -3.24
CA LEU A 143 -12.07 -1.45 -3.34
C LEU A 143 -11.89 -2.11 -1.96
N TYR A 144 -10.94 -1.60 -1.17
CA TYR A 144 -10.65 -2.06 0.18
C TYR A 144 -11.81 -1.82 1.14
N MET A 145 -12.30 -0.58 1.26
CA MET A 145 -13.42 -0.25 2.16
C MET A 145 -14.74 -0.92 1.74
N ASP A 146 -14.93 -1.17 0.45
CA ASP A 146 -16.12 -1.85 -0.09
C ASP A 146 -16.01 -3.39 -0.03
N ASN A 147 -14.89 -3.93 0.49
CA ASN A 147 -14.60 -5.35 0.51
C ASN A 147 -14.81 -6.03 -0.86
N SER A 148 -14.26 -5.40 -1.90
CA SER A 148 -14.54 -5.77 -3.29
C SER A 148 -13.98 -7.16 -3.64
N PRO A 149 -14.76 -8.02 -4.34
CA PRO A 149 -14.29 -9.30 -4.87
C PRO A 149 -12.99 -9.22 -5.67
N LYS A 150 -12.73 -8.06 -6.29
CA LYS A 150 -11.54 -7.81 -7.11
C LYS A 150 -10.23 -7.92 -6.32
N LEU A 151 -10.27 -7.76 -4.99
CA LEU A 151 -9.10 -7.89 -4.12
C LEU A 151 -8.70 -9.36 -3.89
N TYR A 152 -9.58 -10.30 -4.24
CA TYR A 152 -9.38 -11.74 -4.01
C TYR A 152 -9.23 -12.54 -5.30
N ASP A 153 -9.47 -11.91 -6.45
CA ASP A 153 -9.39 -12.54 -7.75
C ASP A 153 -7.96 -12.45 -8.27
N TYR A 154 -7.12 -13.47 -8.02
CA TYR A 154 -5.79 -13.63 -8.61
C TYR A 154 -5.68 -14.84 -9.53
#